data_AF-A0A383DMV5-F1
#
_entry.id   AF-A0A383DMV5-F1
#
_cell.length_a   1.000
_cell.length_b   1.000
_cell.length_c   1.000
_cell.angle_alpha   90.00
_cell.angle_beta   90.00
_cell.angle_gamma   90.00
#
_symmetry.space_group_name_H-M   'P 1'
#
loop_
_entity.id
_entity.type
_entity.pdbx_description
1 polymer ?
#
loop_
_entity_poly.entity_id
_entity_poly.type
_entity_poly.pdbx_seq_one_letter_code
_entity_poly.pdbx_strand_id
1 'polypeptide(L)'
;VLLLGCVSGFAQSPVNQWVLSPENIDITTVKDLSGNEDGLLHGRMVPVQNPPALYFDGADTYIELAGKDEAKTLPTGKLTAEAWVAVNSPAEWGGIVGCLQDNGSFEKGWVLGYNNDKFNFALSTGGDLTYLNASTSFETGRWYHVVGTYNGS
;
A
#
# COMPACT_ATOMS: atom_id res chain seq x y z
N VAL A 1 14.59 -36.99 -1.48
CA VAL A 1 13.29 -36.70 -2.12
C VAL A 1 13.15 -35.20 -2.18
N LEU A 2 13.42 -34.60 -3.34
CA LEU A 2 13.32 -33.16 -3.55
C LEU A 2 12.01 -32.92 -4.29
N LEU A 3 10.98 -32.39 -3.61
CA LEU A 3 9.77 -31.92 -4.25
C LEU A 3 9.98 -30.45 -4.65
N LEU A 4 10.26 -30.21 -5.92
CA LEU A 4 10.10 -28.89 -6.53
C LEU A 4 8.65 -28.79 -7.01
N GLY A 5 7.77 -28.31 -6.13
CA GLY A 5 6.44 -27.86 -6.51
C GLY A 5 6.57 -26.49 -7.17
N CYS A 6 6.60 -26.45 -8.49
CA CYS A 6 6.43 -25.20 -9.23
C CYS A 6 4.95 -24.83 -9.14
N VAL A 7 4.58 -23.99 -8.19
CA VAL A 7 3.26 -23.34 -8.21
C VAL A 7 3.40 -22.18 -9.20
N SER A 8 3.11 -22.45 -10.47
CA SER A 8 2.86 -21.41 -11.46
C SER A 8 1.48 -20.80 -11.17
N GLY A 9 1.43 -19.88 -10.20
CA GLY A 9 0.33 -18.93 -10.14
C GLY A 9 0.56 -17.91 -11.24
N PHE A 10 -0.34 -17.82 -12.21
CA PHE A 10 -0.42 -16.60 -13.03
C PHE A 10 -0.70 -15.46 -12.05
N ALA A 11 0.25 -14.54 -11.86
CA ALA A 11 -0.05 -13.29 -11.20
C ALA A 11 -1.15 -12.62 -12.04
N GLN A 12 -2.33 -12.48 -11.46
CA GLN A 12 -3.39 -11.70 -12.08
C GLN A 12 -2.84 -10.28 -12.25
N SER A 13 -3.03 -9.66 -13.43
CA SER A 13 -2.67 -8.26 -13.62
C SER A 13 -3.32 -7.42 -12.52
N PRO A 14 -2.60 -6.45 -11.93
CA PRO A 14 -3.16 -5.63 -10.88
C PRO A 14 -4.34 -4.82 -11.43
N VAL A 15 -5.34 -4.56 -10.58
CA VAL A 15 -6.49 -3.72 -10.96
C VAL A 15 -6.03 -2.28 -11.20
N ASN A 16 -5.12 -1.78 -10.36
CA ASN A 16 -4.49 -0.48 -10.50
C ASN A 16 -2.99 -0.62 -10.18
N GLN A 17 -2.14 0.18 -10.82
CA GLN A 17 -0.69 0.15 -10.62
C GLN A 17 -0.09 1.55 -10.77
N TRP A 18 0.48 2.08 -9.69
CA TRP A 18 1.23 3.34 -9.71
C TRP A 18 2.72 3.07 -9.57
N VAL A 19 3.50 3.50 -10.55
CA VAL A 19 4.97 3.43 -10.50
C VAL A 19 5.48 4.82 -10.12
N LEU A 20 6.04 4.94 -8.92
CA LEU A 20 6.43 6.23 -8.33
C LEU A 20 7.81 6.68 -8.82
N SER A 21 7.94 6.83 -10.13
CA SER A 21 9.17 7.30 -10.78
C SER A 21 8.89 8.59 -11.55
N PRO A 22 9.89 9.50 -11.69
CA PRO A 22 9.67 10.81 -12.32
C PRO A 22 9.00 10.77 -13.70
N GLU A 23 9.23 9.71 -14.48
CA GLU A 23 8.63 9.53 -15.81
C GLU A 23 7.14 9.21 -15.79
N ASN A 24 6.58 8.80 -14.64
CA ASN A 24 5.18 8.45 -14.47
C ASN A 24 4.40 9.49 -13.64
N ILE A 25 5.02 10.64 -13.35
CA ILE A 25 4.44 11.74 -12.57
C ILE A 25 4.44 13.02 -13.41
N ASP A 26 3.25 13.53 -13.73
CA ASP A 26 3.06 14.79 -14.46
C ASP A 26 2.54 15.90 -13.52
N ILE A 27 3.42 16.82 -13.13
CA ILE A 27 3.20 17.94 -12.19
C ILE A 27 2.75 17.45 -10.79
N THR A 28 1.50 17.00 -10.68
CA THR A 28 0.88 16.43 -9.47
C THR A 28 0.11 15.14 -9.77
N THR A 29 0.08 14.66 -11.00
CA THR A 29 -0.68 13.48 -11.39
C THR A 29 0.25 12.27 -11.45
N VAL A 30 -0.02 11.25 -10.65
CA VAL A 30 0.66 9.96 -10.68
C VAL A 30 -0.20 9.00 -11.49
N LYS A 31 0.28 8.61 -12.68
CA LYS A 31 -0.53 7.82 -13.60
C LYS A 31 -0.77 6.40 -13.11
N ASP A 32 -2.00 5.92 -13.23
CA ASP A 32 -2.32 4.51 -13.13
C ASP A 32 -1.99 3.79 -14.45
N LEU A 33 -1.07 2.84 -14.39
CA LEU A 33 -0.57 2.11 -15.55
C LEU A 33 -1.40 0.86 -15.89
N SER A 34 -2.27 0.42 -14.99
CA SER A 34 -3.09 -0.78 -15.18
C SER A 34 -4.59 -0.51 -15.20
N GLY A 35 -5.04 0.44 -14.39
CA GLY A 35 -6.44 0.84 -14.26
C GLY A 35 -6.73 2.20 -14.87
N ASN A 36 -7.61 2.95 -14.22
CA ASN A 36 -8.04 4.29 -14.64
C ASN A 36 -8.18 5.23 -13.43
N GLU A 37 -7.41 4.96 -12.38
CA GLU A 37 -7.47 5.66 -11.10
C GLU A 37 -6.16 6.43 -10.88
N ASP A 38 -5.94 7.49 -11.65
CA ASP A 38 -4.77 8.34 -11.47
C ASP A 38 -4.73 8.94 -10.06
N GLY A 39 -3.54 8.97 -9.46
CA GLY A 39 -3.32 9.54 -8.14
C GLY A 39 -3.02 11.04 -8.20
N LEU A 40 -3.50 11.80 -7.21
CA LEU A 40 -3.14 13.19 -7.00
C LEU A 40 -2.06 13.28 -5.92
N LEU A 41 -0.88 13.77 -6.28
CA LEU A 41 0.22 14.04 -5.37
C LEU A 41 -0.02 15.35 -4.61
N HIS A 42 -0.02 15.24 -3.28
CA HIS A 42 0.02 16.34 -2.33
C HIS A 42 1.43 16.48 -1.73
N GLY A 43 1.76 17.68 -1.25
CA GLY A 43 3.06 17.98 -0.66
C GLY A 43 4.16 18.19 -1.71
N ARG A 44 5.41 17.96 -1.30
CA ARG A 44 6.58 18.25 -2.13
C ARG A 44 7.03 17.00 -2.88
N MET A 45 7.07 17.07 -4.21
CA MET A 45 7.69 16.01 -5.01
C MET A 45 9.21 15.96 -4.77
N VAL A 46 9.68 14.91 -4.09
CA VAL A 46 11.09 14.64 -3.85
C VAL A 46 11.43 13.27 -4.45
N PRO A 47 11.91 13.21 -5.70
CA PRO A 47 12.28 11.95 -6.32
C PRO A 47 13.60 11.42 -5.74
N VAL A 48 13.66 10.11 -5.55
CA VAL A 48 14.87 9.36 -5.18
C VAL A 48 15.36 8.63 -6.41
N GLN A 49 16.68 8.54 -6.55
CA GLN A 49 17.34 7.79 -7.60
C GLN A 49 17.99 6.54 -6.99
N ASN A 50 17.93 5.42 -7.71
CA ASN A 50 18.49 4.12 -7.31
C ASN A 50 17.87 3.47 -6.05
N PRO A 51 16.67 2.86 -6.17
CA PRO A 51 15.80 2.83 -7.34
C PRO A 51 15.02 4.14 -7.49
N PRO A 52 14.48 4.44 -8.69
CA PRO A 52 13.50 5.51 -8.86
C PRO A 52 12.33 5.33 -7.90
N ALA A 53 12.08 6.34 -7.06
CA ALA A 53 10.99 6.34 -6.09
C ALA A 53 10.56 7.78 -5.76
N LEU A 54 9.44 7.92 -5.05
CA LEU A 54 9.02 9.17 -4.43
C LEU A 54 9.25 9.09 -2.91
N TYR A 55 9.85 10.12 -2.33
CA TYR A 55 10.02 10.23 -0.89
C TYR A 55 8.77 10.83 -0.24
N PHE A 56 8.22 10.12 0.73
CA PHE A 56 7.13 10.58 1.60
C PHE A 56 7.72 10.99 2.94
N ASP A 57 7.41 12.21 3.39
CA ASP A 57 7.99 12.80 4.60
C ASP A 57 7.25 12.45 5.89
N GLY A 58 6.09 11.81 5.78
CA GLY A 58 5.24 11.46 6.92
C GLY A 58 4.47 12.64 7.50
N ALA A 59 4.43 13.79 6.81
CA ALA A 59 3.74 14.99 7.26
C ALA A 59 2.64 15.43 6.28
N ASP A 60 3.01 15.90 5.09
CA ASP A 60 2.06 16.46 4.12
C ASP A 60 2.23 15.91 2.69
N THR A 61 3.23 15.05 2.48
CA THR A 61 3.46 14.40 1.20
C THR A 61 2.74 13.05 1.17
N TYR A 62 1.73 12.92 0.30
CA TYR A 62 0.94 11.71 0.10
C TYR A 62 0.30 11.71 -1.30
N ILE A 63 -0.19 10.55 -1.74
CA ILE A 63 -0.96 10.43 -3.00
C ILE A 63 -2.40 10.07 -2.65
N GLU A 64 -3.34 10.88 -3.12
CA GLU A 64 -4.78 10.63 -3.02
C GLU A 64 -5.27 9.90 -4.28
N LEU A 65 -5.81 8.70 -4.12
CA LEU A 65 -6.24 7.84 -5.24
C LEU A 65 -7.73 7.97 -5.59
N ALA A 66 -8.49 8.76 -4.85
CA ALA A 66 -9.91 8.96 -5.07
C ALA A 66 -10.25 10.43 -4.88
N GLY A 67 -10.38 11.16 -5.98
CA GLY A 67 -10.96 12.50 -5.93
C GLY A 67 -12.41 12.42 -5.42
N LYS A 68 -12.69 13.16 -4.34
CA LYS A 68 -13.99 13.61 -3.82
C LYS A 68 -15.24 12.78 -4.20
N ASP A 69 -15.86 12.23 -3.15
CA ASP A 69 -17.30 11.97 -2.98
C ASP A 69 -17.85 10.56 -3.16
N GLU A 70 -17.04 9.54 -3.45
CA GLU A 70 -17.52 8.14 -3.32
C GLU A 70 -16.56 7.30 -2.47
N ALA A 71 -17.04 6.92 -1.28
CA ALA A 71 -16.49 5.80 -0.54
C ALA A 71 -16.66 4.55 -1.41
N LYS A 72 -15.62 4.22 -2.18
CA LYS A 72 -15.60 2.99 -2.97
C LYS A 72 -15.79 1.83 -2.00
N THR A 73 -16.77 0.99 -2.28
CA THR A 73 -17.06 -0.16 -1.44
C THR A 73 -15.81 -1.02 -1.34
N LEU A 74 -15.44 -1.34 -0.09
CA LEU A 74 -14.31 -2.21 0.15
C LEU A 74 -14.56 -3.55 -0.57
N PRO A 75 -13.52 -4.17 -1.14
CA PRO A 75 -13.65 -5.47 -1.77
C PRO A 75 -14.29 -6.45 -0.78
N THR A 76 -15.47 -6.98 -1.13
CA THR A 76 -16.16 -8.00 -0.32
C THR A 76 -15.61 -9.41 -0.56
N GLY A 77 -14.66 -9.56 -1.49
CA GLY A 77 -14.01 -10.80 -1.86
C GLY A 77 -12.50 -10.79 -1.59
N LYS A 78 -11.73 -11.39 -2.52
CA LYS A 78 -10.27 -11.45 -2.46
C LYS A 78 -9.65 -10.07 -2.64
N LEU A 79 -8.61 -9.77 -1.88
CA LEU A 79 -7.83 -8.54 -1.98
C LEU A 79 -6.35 -8.88 -1.93
N THR A 80 -5.56 -8.20 -2.74
CA THR A 80 -4.10 -8.18 -2.61
C THR A 80 -3.64 -6.73 -2.78
N ALA A 81 -2.83 -6.27 -1.85
CA ALA A 81 -2.13 -5.00 -1.92
C ALA A 81 -0.64 -5.27 -1.81
N GLU A 82 0.15 -4.65 -2.66
CA GLU A 82 1.60 -4.80 -2.64
C GLU A 82 2.32 -3.49 -2.92
N ALA A 83 3.52 -3.36 -2.37
CA ALA A 83 4.37 -2.19 -2.58
C ALA A 83 5.86 -2.57 -2.46
N TRP A 84 6.70 -1.86 -3.19
CA TRP A 84 8.11 -1.72 -2.86
C TRP A 84 8.27 -0.49 -1.97
N VAL A 85 8.88 -0.64 -0.79
CA VAL A 85 9.05 0.45 0.19
C VAL A 85 10.36 0.34 0.95
N ALA A 86 10.93 1.49 1.31
CA ALA A 86 12.01 1.61 2.29
C ALA A 86 11.57 2.58 3.39
N VAL A 87 11.46 2.10 4.63
CA VAL A 87 11.04 2.92 5.77
C VAL A 87 12.27 3.52 6.44
N ASN A 88 12.44 4.84 6.37
CA ASN A 88 13.59 5.53 6.97
C ASN A 88 13.36 5.91 8.44
N SER A 89 12.10 6.19 8.80
CA SER A 89 11.69 6.62 10.15
C SER A 89 10.49 5.77 10.59
N PRO A 90 10.71 4.71 11.40
CA PRO A 90 9.64 3.92 11.98
C PRO A 90 8.68 4.78 12.80
N ALA A 91 7.40 4.44 12.76
CA ALA A 91 6.33 5.12 13.46
C ALA A 91 5.25 4.11 13.88
N GLU A 92 4.45 4.48 14.87
CA GLU A 92 3.23 3.76 15.17
C GLU A 92 2.19 4.04 14.08
N TRP A 93 1.49 3.01 13.61
CA TRP A 93 0.40 3.12 12.62
C TRP A 93 0.79 3.74 11.26
N GLY A 94 1.97 3.41 10.74
CA GLY A 94 2.42 3.89 9.44
C GLY A 94 1.65 3.26 8.28
N GLY A 95 1.04 4.09 7.42
CA GLY A 95 0.37 3.66 6.18
C GLY A 95 1.31 3.65 4.97
N ILE A 96 1.20 2.62 4.13
CA ILE A 96 1.88 2.56 2.81
C ILE A 96 0.84 2.78 1.70
N VAL A 97 -0.24 1.99 1.72
CA VAL A 97 -1.38 2.14 0.82
C VAL A 97 -2.61 1.56 1.51
N GLY A 98 -3.74 2.23 1.39
CA GLY A 98 -4.97 1.76 2.01
C GLY A 98 -6.17 2.64 1.69
N CYS A 99 -7.33 2.09 2.00
CA CYS A 99 -8.58 2.83 2.08
C CYS A 99 -9.14 2.53 3.46
N LEU A 100 -8.83 3.40 4.41
CA LEU A 100 -9.12 3.22 5.82
C LEU A 100 -9.90 4.43 6.33
N GLN A 101 -11.00 4.16 7.02
CA GLN A 101 -11.66 5.08 7.90
C GLN A 101 -11.63 4.47 9.29
N ASP A 102 -10.86 5.10 10.17
CA ASP A 102 -10.73 4.73 11.58
C ASP A 102 -11.04 5.99 12.40
N ASN A 103 -12.32 6.15 12.78
CA ASN A 103 -12.79 7.31 13.53
C ASN A 103 -13.59 6.92 14.78
N GLY A 104 -13.20 5.81 15.43
CA GLY A 104 -13.83 5.29 16.64
C GLY A 104 -14.92 4.26 16.33
N SER A 105 -16.19 4.65 16.28
CA SER A 105 -17.29 3.68 16.08
C SER A 105 -17.43 3.18 14.62
N PHE A 106 -16.59 3.65 13.71
CA PHE A 106 -16.60 3.26 12.31
C PHE A 106 -15.16 2.97 11.85
N GLU A 107 -14.75 1.73 12.08
CA GLU A 107 -13.46 1.16 11.66
C GLU A 107 -13.66 0.32 10.40
N LYS A 108 -13.73 0.98 9.24
CA LYS A 108 -13.90 0.30 7.96
C LYS A 108 -12.70 0.54 7.08
N GLY A 109 -12.21 -0.52 6.48
CA GLY A 109 -11.16 -0.37 5.50
C GLY A 109 -10.20 -1.52 5.42
N TRP A 110 -9.11 -1.23 4.73
CA TRP A 110 -7.89 -1.98 4.80
C TRP A 110 -6.69 -1.04 4.63
N VAL A 111 -5.54 -1.44 5.18
CA VAL A 111 -4.27 -0.76 4.97
C VAL A 111 -3.14 -1.79 4.93
N LEU A 112 -2.30 -1.69 3.90
CA LEU A 112 -0.95 -2.23 3.94
C LEU A 112 -0.05 -1.17 4.57
N GLY A 113 0.65 -1.54 5.63
CA GLY A 113 1.35 -0.58 6.45
C GLY A 113 2.45 -1.21 7.28
N TYR A 114 2.75 -0.56 8.39
CA TYR A 114 3.64 -1.05 9.42
C TYR A 114 3.24 -0.50 10.79
N ASN A 115 3.69 -1.17 11.83
CA ASN A 115 3.64 -0.67 13.19
C ASN A 115 5.02 -0.80 13.83
N ASN A 116 5.61 0.33 14.23
CA ASN A 116 7.00 0.41 14.64
C ASN A 116 7.91 -0.20 13.56
N ASP A 117 8.58 -1.31 13.86
CA ASP A 117 9.56 -1.97 13.01
C ASP A 117 8.99 -3.19 12.27
N LYS A 118 7.67 -3.39 12.26
CA LYS A 118 7.04 -4.55 11.59
C LYS A 118 6.03 -4.13 10.54
N PHE A 119 6.16 -4.64 9.32
CA PHE A 119 5.11 -4.52 8.32
C PHE A 119 3.83 -5.19 8.81
N ASN A 120 2.68 -4.67 8.41
CA ASN A 120 1.38 -5.22 8.74
C ASN A 120 0.39 -5.08 7.59
N PHE A 121 -0.67 -5.88 7.68
CA PHE A 121 -1.86 -5.70 6.87
C PHE A 121 -3.06 -5.67 7.82
N ALA A 122 -3.83 -4.59 7.78
CA ALA A 122 -5.04 -4.45 8.57
C ALA A 122 -6.26 -4.41 7.68
N LEU A 123 -7.35 -5.05 8.09
CA LEU A 123 -8.63 -5.01 7.38
C LEU A 123 -9.82 -5.24 8.33
N SER A 124 -10.97 -4.64 8.02
CA SER A 124 -12.24 -4.94 8.69
C SER A 124 -13.10 -5.88 7.85
N THR A 125 -13.48 -7.03 8.39
CA THR A 125 -14.40 -7.99 7.76
C THR A 125 -15.78 -8.07 8.43
N GLY A 126 -16.01 -7.33 9.52
CA GLY A 126 -17.26 -7.47 10.29
C GLY A 126 -17.57 -6.39 11.33
N GLY A 127 -16.78 -5.33 11.46
CA GLY A 127 -16.99 -4.35 12.53
C GLY A 127 -15.70 -3.67 12.91
N ASP A 128 -14.72 -4.49 13.27
CA ASP A 128 -13.44 -4.08 13.85
C ASP A 128 -12.28 -4.33 12.88
N LEU A 129 -11.20 -3.58 13.05
CA LEU A 129 -9.95 -3.80 12.31
C LEU A 129 -9.13 -4.96 12.90
N THR A 130 -8.82 -5.95 12.05
CA THR A 130 -7.88 -7.03 12.40
C THR A 130 -6.50 -6.68 11.87
N TYR A 131 -5.49 -6.66 12.73
CA TYR A 131 -4.10 -6.38 12.36
C TYR A 131 -3.28 -7.68 12.24
N LEU A 132 -2.69 -7.90 11.07
CA LEU A 132 -1.81 -9.02 10.78
C LEU A 132 -0.37 -8.49 10.68
N ASN A 133 0.44 -8.74 11.71
CA ASN A 133 1.83 -8.29 11.73
C ASN A 133 2.76 -9.33 11.12
N ALA A 134 3.77 -8.87 10.39
CA ALA A 134 4.89 -9.70 9.97
C ALA A 134 5.63 -10.27 11.21
N SER A 135 6.16 -11.48 11.08
CA SER A 135 6.92 -12.13 12.17
C SER A 135 8.30 -11.51 12.39
N THR A 136 8.85 -10.85 11.37
CA THR A 136 10.20 -10.30 11.35
C THR A 136 10.16 -8.79 11.28
N SER A 137 11.03 -8.14 12.05
CA SER A 137 11.24 -6.69 11.95
C SER A 137 11.98 -6.31 10.67
N PHE A 138 11.64 -5.19 10.06
CA PHE A 138 12.37 -4.61 8.95
C PHE A 138 13.56 -3.77 9.45
N GLU A 139 14.52 -3.59 8.56
CA GLU A 139 15.67 -2.70 8.75
C GLU A 139 15.38 -1.34 8.10
N THR A 140 15.71 -0.25 8.80
CA THR A 140 15.48 1.10 8.28
C THR A 140 16.28 1.39 7.02
N GLY A 141 15.65 2.03 6.03
CA GLY A 141 16.27 2.41 4.75
C GLY A 141 16.54 1.25 3.80
N ARG A 142 16.22 0.00 4.19
CA ARG A 142 16.29 -1.16 3.31
C ARG A 142 14.98 -1.30 2.51
N TRP A 143 15.12 -1.57 1.21
CA TRP A 143 13.98 -1.86 0.33
C TRP A 143 13.40 -3.24 0.61
N TYR A 144 12.08 -3.30 0.74
CA TYR A 144 11.29 -4.51 0.86
C TYR A 144 10.17 -4.51 -0.18
N HIS A 145 9.88 -5.69 -0.72
CA HIS A 145 8.61 -5.97 -1.38
C HIS A 145 7.66 -6.53 -0.33
N VAL A 146 6.56 -5.83 -0.08
CA VAL A 146 5.61 -6.16 0.97
C VAL A 146 4.27 -6.46 0.31
N VAL A 147 3.64 -7.56 0.71
CA VAL A 147 2.38 -8.04 0.13
C VAL A 147 1.41 -8.41 1.26
N GLY A 148 0.23 -7.82 1.25
CA GLY A 148 -0.91 -8.19 2.08
C GLY A 148 -1.97 -8.88 1.23
N THR A 149 -2.41 -10.08 1.64
CA THR A 149 -3.43 -10.84 0.90
C THR A 149 -4.60 -11.21 1.81
N TYR A 150 -5.81 -11.09 1.28
CA TYR A 150 -7.04 -11.60 1.88
C TYR A 150 -7.76 -12.46 0.85
N ASN A 151 -8.17 -13.66 1.26
CA ASN A 151 -8.81 -14.67 0.43
C ASN A 151 -10.35 -14.58 0.44
N GLY A 152 -10.94 -13.75 1.30
CA GLY A 152 -12.40 -13.67 1.49
C GLY A 152 -12.96 -14.42 2.69
N SER A 153 -12.13 -15.14 3.47
CA SER A 153 -12.57 -15.94 4.64
C SER A 153 -11.43 -16.35 5.56
#